data_AF-A0A9X0QJ27-F1
#
_entry.id   AF-A0A9X0QJ27-F1
#
_cell.length_a   1.000
_cell.length_b   1.000
_cell.length_c   1.000
_cell.angle_alpha   90.00
_cell.angle_beta   90.00
_cell.angle_gamma   90.00
#
_symmetry.space_group_name_H-M   'P 1'
#
loop_
_entity.id
_entity.type
_entity.pdbx_description
1 polymer ?
#
loop_
_entity_poly.entity_id
_entity_poly.type
_entity_poly.pdbx_seq_one_letter_code
_entity_poly.pdbx_strand_id
1 'polypeptide(L)'
;MFIQELEYQITHASLNLTVATYLEQSLTKLKEFEGCIPWMYRDTVGKVTVGVGLMLPDAKAAESLPFLLGTRPATPQEIAAEYSRVDSLPQGRASAFYKSATTHLILPQQTIDAKLTSVLQGFETELRSHLPHYDTFPDAVKLALLDMTYNLGPAGLFKDFPNLIAAVDSGSWAEAAAHCMRRGPSPARNAWTREQFLSAVVTTIKAEADTLLKRIWLAIRQTWNALFGSRQ
;
A
#
# COMPACT_ATOMS: atom_id res chain seq x y z
N MET A 1 0.82 19.24 -32.42
CA MET A 1 2.03 18.55 -31.94
C MET A 1 2.45 19.06 -30.56
N PHE A 2 2.74 20.36 -30.39
CA PHE A 2 3.17 20.92 -29.09
C PHE A 2 2.15 20.80 -27.94
N ILE A 3 0.84 20.97 -28.23
CA ILE A 3 -0.21 20.83 -27.21
C ILE A 3 -0.37 19.38 -26.73
N GLN A 4 -0.26 18.41 -27.64
CA GLN A 4 -0.41 16.99 -27.33
C GLN A 4 0.76 16.47 -26.46
N GLU A 5 1.96 16.99 -26.68
CA GLU A 5 3.14 16.71 -25.86
C GLU A 5 3.03 17.33 -24.45
N LEU A 6 2.54 18.57 -24.35
CA LEU A 6 2.28 19.24 -23.07
C LEU A 6 1.17 18.54 -22.27
N GLU A 7 0.08 18.14 -22.91
CA GLU A 7 -1.00 17.36 -22.29
C GLU A 7 -0.50 16.00 -21.80
N TYR A 8 0.37 15.34 -22.57
CA TYR A 8 1.02 14.10 -22.14
C TYR A 8 1.88 14.34 -20.90
N GLN A 9 2.79 15.32 -20.91
CA GLN A 9 3.68 15.59 -19.78
C GLN A 9 2.93 16.00 -18.50
N ILE A 10 1.88 16.81 -18.63
CA ILE A 10 1.02 17.20 -17.49
C ILE A 10 0.27 15.99 -16.93
N THR A 11 -0.33 15.18 -17.82
CA THR A 11 -1.05 13.96 -17.40
C THR A 11 -0.11 12.97 -16.70
N HIS A 12 1.11 12.78 -17.22
CA HIS A 12 2.10 11.88 -16.61
C HIS A 12 2.64 12.41 -15.28
N ALA A 13 2.87 13.73 -15.17
CA ALA A 13 3.29 14.34 -13.92
C ALA A 13 2.20 14.24 -12.83
N SER A 14 0.93 14.46 -13.18
CA SER A 14 -0.20 14.29 -12.27
C SER A 14 -0.45 12.82 -11.89
N LEU A 15 -0.28 11.89 -12.83
CA LEU A 15 -0.34 10.45 -12.56
C LEU A 15 0.80 10.03 -11.60
N ASN A 16 2.01 10.52 -11.82
CA ASN A 16 3.16 10.24 -10.94
C ASN A 16 2.97 10.83 -9.54
N LEU A 17 2.39 12.04 -9.42
CA LEU A 17 2.12 12.67 -8.13
C LEU A 17 1.04 11.90 -7.35
N THR A 18 -0.03 11.46 -8.01
CA THR A 18 -1.10 10.66 -7.38
C THR A 18 -0.61 9.26 -6.97
N VAL A 19 0.18 8.60 -7.82
CA VAL A 19 0.85 7.33 -7.51
C VAL A 19 1.77 7.44 -6.30
N ALA A 20 2.57 8.51 -6.21
CA ALA A 20 3.41 8.76 -5.05
C ALA A 20 2.57 8.86 -3.76
N THR A 21 1.43 9.55 -3.81
CA THR A 21 0.63 9.82 -2.60
C THR A 21 -0.05 8.61 -1.99
N TYR A 22 -0.62 7.69 -2.78
CA TYR A 22 -1.26 6.51 -2.18
C TYR A 22 -0.21 5.47 -1.75
N LEU A 23 0.89 5.32 -2.48
CA LEU A 23 1.92 4.37 -2.10
C LEU A 23 2.59 4.78 -0.77
N GLU A 24 2.86 6.07 -0.57
CA GLU A 24 3.33 6.62 0.71
C GLU A 24 2.35 6.40 1.86
N GLN A 25 1.04 6.53 1.58
CA GLN A 25 0.00 6.21 2.55
C GLN A 25 -0.03 4.71 2.90
N SER A 26 0.11 3.82 1.91
CA SER A 26 0.26 2.37 2.13
C SER A 26 1.47 2.07 3.01
N LEU A 27 2.63 2.67 2.74
CA LEU A 27 3.83 2.50 3.58
C LEU A 27 3.55 2.89 5.03
N THR A 28 2.94 4.06 5.23
CA THR A 28 2.64 4.58 6.56
C THR A 28 1.70 3.64 7.32
N LYS A 29 0.63 3.18 6.67
CA LYS A 29 -0.38 2.33 7.29
C LYS A 29 0.10 0.92 7.57
N LEU A 30 0.90 0.35 6.67
CA LEU A 30 1.50 -0.97 6.91
C LEU A 30 2.49 -0.94 8.07
N LYS A 31 3.29 0.13 8.23
CA LYS A 31 4.14 0.32 9.42
C LYS A 31 3.33 0.40 10.71
N GLU A 32 2.17 1.05 10.68
CA GLU A 32 1.25 1.14 11.83
C GLU A 32 0.67 -0.24 12.19
N PHE A 33 0.27 -1.03 11.19
CA PHE A 33 -0.39 -2.31 11.40
C PHE A 33 0.56 -3.47 11.72
N GLU A 34 1.69 -3.55 11.03
CA GLU A 34 2.65 -4.66 11.13
C GLU A 34 3.80 -4.34 12.10
N GLY A 35 3.98 -3.05 12.42
CA GLY A 35 5.15 -2.54 13.11
C GLY A 35 6.33 -2.26 12.16
N CYS A 36 7.27 -1.42 12.62
CA CYS A 36 8.51 -1.11 11.91
C CYS A 36 9.69 -1.28 12.88
N ILE A 37 10.35 -2.43 12.80
CA ILE A 37 11.39 -2.83 13.76
C ILE A 37 12.77 -2.74 13.09
N PRO A 38 13.62 -1.77 13.44
CA PRO A 38 14.89 -1.59 12.74
C PRO A 38 15.97 -2.60 13.14
N TRP A 39 15.74 -3.44 14.15
CA TRP A 39 16.66 -4.55 14.52
C TRP A 39 16.07 -5.90 14.13
N MET A 40 16.92 -6.91 13.99
CA MET A 40 16.47 -8.28 13.71
C MET A 40 15.70 -8.86 14.90
N TYR A 41 14.62 -9.58 14.63
CA TYR A 41 13.80 -10.28 15.63
C TYR A 41 13.34 -11.63 15.07
N ARG A 42 12.85 -12.53 15.94
CA ARG A 42 12.14 -13.73 15.47
C ARG A 42 10.65 -13.45 15.39
N ASP A 43 10.04 -13.72 14.25
CA ASP A 43 8.60 -13.60 14.06
C ASP A 43 7.83 -14.74 14.73
N THR A 44 6.50 -14.75 14.55
CA THR A 44 5.60 -15.74 15.15
C THR A 44 5.78 -17.16 14.60
N VAL A 45 6.39 -17.31 13.43
CA VAL A 45 6.74 -18.61 12.82
C VAL A 45 8.21 -18.98 13.05
N GLY A 46 8.93 -18.19 13.85
CA GLY A 46 10.30 -18.44 14.28
C GLY A 46 11.36 -18.08 13.25
N LYS A 47 11.05 -17.29 12.21
CA LYS A 47 12.03 -16.82 11.23
C LYS A 47 12.64 -15.48 11.65
N VAL A 48 13.91 -15.27 11.30
CA VAL A 48 14.57 -13.99 11.52
C VAL A 48 13.98 -12.96 10.56
N THR A 49 13.58 -11.81 11.09
CA THR A 49 12.80 -10.80 10.39
C THR A 49 13.28 -9.41 10.80
N VAL A 50 13.15 -8.41 9.92
CA VAL A 50 13.51 -7.00 10.17
C VAL A 50 12.53 -6.05 9.48
N GLY A 51 12.54 -4.78 9.86
CA GLY A 51 11.75 -3.72 9.25
C GLY A 51 10.25 -3.95 9.45
N VAL A 52 9.52 -3.88 8.35
CA VAL A 52 8.08 -4.20 8.29
C VAL A 52 7.99 -5.62 7.77
N GLY A 53 8.07 -6.62 8.66
CA GLY A 53 7.87 -8.04 8.29
C GLY A 53 8.80 -8.63 7.23
N LEU A 54 9.98 -8.05 6.95
CA LEU A 54 10.92 -8.58 5.96
C LEU A 54 11.66 -9.80 6.53
N MET A 55 11.21 -11.00 6.15
CA MET A 55 11.86 -12.26 6.52
C MET A 55 13.24 -12.39 5.85
N LEU A 56 14.24 -12.75 6.64
CA LEU A 56 15.61 -13.03 6.23
C LEU A 56 15.83 -14.54 6.29
N PRO A 57 15.96 -15.24 5.15
CA PRO A 57 16.03 -16.71 5.14
C PRO A 57 17.34 -17.25 5.71
N ASP A 58 18.42 -16.48 5.63
CA ASP A 58 19.74 -16.82 6.12
C ASP A 58 20.56 -15.56 6.43
N ALA A 59 21.75 -15.77 7.02
CA ALA A 59 22.70 -14.69 7.29
C ALA A 59 23.14 -13.97 6.00
N LYS A 60 23.14 -14.66 4.84
CA LYS A 60 23.59 -14.05 3.59
C LYS A 60 22.61 -13.01 3.07
N ALA A 61 21.32 -13.27 3.22
CA ALA A 61 20.26 -12.31 2.95
C ALA A 61 20.39 -11.09 3.88
N ALA A 62 20.70 -11.30 5.16
CA ALA A 62 20.96 -10.21 6.09
C ALA A 62 22.16 -9.34 5.69
N GLU A 63 23.28 -9.96 5.33
CA GLU A 63 24.51 -9.29 4.85
C GLU A 63 24.29 -8.41 3.61
N SER A 64 23.26 -8.69 2.81
CA SER A 64 22.93 -7.90 1.62
C SER A 64 22.29 -6.55 1.94
N LEU A 65 21.93 -6.32 3.21
CA LEU A 65 21.30 -5.10 3.68
C LEU A 65 22.31 -4.15 4.34
N PRO A 66 22.18 -2.83 4.12
CA PRO A 66 23.09 -1.81 4.65
C PRO A 66 22.81 -1.50 6.14
N PHE A 67 22.99 -2.49 7.02
CA PHE A 67 22.88 -2.26 8.46
C PHE A 67 23.96 -1.29 8.94
N LEU A 68 23.60 -0.48 9.94
CA LEU A 68 24.51 0.39 10.67
C LEU A 68 24.77 -0.18 12.06
N LEU A 69 26.02 -0.13 12.50
CA LEU A 69 26.38 -0.33 13.90
C LEU A 69 26.67 1.04 14.52
N GLY A 70 25.73 1.55 15.31
CA GLY A 70 25.77 2.94 15.75
C GLY A 70 25.64 3.88 14.55
N THR A 71 26.69 4.64 14.23
CA THR A 71 26.70 5.61 13.12
C THR A 71 27.48 5.15 11.89
N ARG A 72 28.16 3.99 11.94
CA ARG A 72 28.95 3.48 10.82
C ARG A 72 28.28 2.29 10.14
N PRO A 73 28.58 2.01 8.86
CA PRO A 73 28.22 0.74 8.24
C PRO A 73 28.72 -0.46 9.07
N ALA A 74 27.86 -1.45 9.24
CA ALA A 74 28.22 -2.73 9.85
C ALA A 74 28.97 -3.60 8.83
N THR A 75 29.92 -4.42 9.29
CA THR A 75 30.60 -5.39 8.43
C THR A 75 29.72 -6.62 8.20
N PRO A 76 29.95 -7.39 7.12
CA PRO A 76 29.24 -8.66 6.91
C PRO A 76 29.33 -9.61 8.10
N GLN A 77 30.50 -9.67 8.76
CA GLN A 77 30.72 -10.52 9.93
C GLN A 77 29.89 -10.06 11.15
N GLU A 78 29.77 -8.76 11.37
CA GLU A 78 28.92 -8.20 12.44
C GLU A 78 27.44 -8.52 12.21
N ILE A 79 26.99 -8.41 10.95
CA ILE A 79 25.61 -8.72 10.56
C ILE A 79 25.33 -10.22 10.72
N ALA A 80 26.23 -11.09 10.24
CA ALA A 80 26.09 -12.53 10.36
C ALA A 80 26.11 -13.03 11.81
N ALA A 81 26.94 -12.41 12.67
CA ALA A 81 26.97 -12.70 14.09
C ALA A 81 25.65 -12.31 14.79
N GLU A 82 25.09 -11.14 14.46
CA GLU A 82 23.81 -10.70 15.01
C GLU A 82 22.65 -11.58 14.52
N TYR A 83 22.64 -11.96 13.24
CA TYR A 83 21.67 -12.92 12.70
C TYR A 83 21.71 -14.23 13.50
N SER A 84 22.90 -14.83 13.65
CA SER A 84 23.09 -16.10 14.37
C SER A 84 22.66 -16.00 15.83
N ARG A 85 22.96 -14.87 16.48
CA ARG A 85 22.51 -14.59 17.85
C ARG A 85 20.98 -14.57 17.91
N VAL A 86 20.31 -13.81 17.04
CA VAL A 86 18.84 -13.71 17.03
C VAL A 86 18.17 -15.04 16.71
N ASP A 87 18.68 -15.79 15.74
CA ASP A 87 18.14 -17.11 15.35
C ASP A 87 18.22 -18.14 16.49
N SER A 88 19.28 -18.07 17.31
CA SER A 88 19.46 -18.93 18.48
C SER A 88 18.55 -18.61 19.68
N LEU A 89 17.91 -17.43 19.69
CA LEU A 89 17.04 -17.01 20.79
C LEU A 89 15.67 -17.70 20.72
N PRO A 90 14.95 -17.86 21.85
CA PRO A 90 13.62 -18.47 21.84
C PRO A 90 12.63 -17.66 20.98
N GLN A 91 11.73 -18.35 20.28
CA GLN A 91 10.62 -17.75 19.53
C GLN A 91 9.46 -17.31 20.44
N GLY A 92 8.49 -16.58 19.87
CA GLY A 92 7.27 -16.18 20.59
C GLY A 92 7.49 -15.05 21.62
N ARG A 93 8.56 -14.27 21.46
CA ARG A 93 8.83 -13.07 22.27
C ARG A 93 8.49 -11.80 21.49
N ALA A 94 8.22 -10.71 22.20
CA ALA A 94 8.05 -9.40 21.58
C ALA A 94 9.35 -8.94 20.89
N SER A 95 9.25 -8.18 19.80
CA SER A 95 10.43 -7.75 19.02
C SER A 95 11.53 -7.06 19.84
N ALA A 96 11.15 -6.29 20.87
CA ALA A 96 12.08 -5.63 21.78
C ALA A 96 12.99 -6.60 22.57
N PHE A 97 12.57 -7.85 22.80
CA PHE A 97 13.39 -8.87 23.45
C PHE A 97 14.66 -9.21 22.65
N TYR A 98 14.58 -9.15 21.32
CA TYR A 98 15.69 -9.50 20.44
C TYR A 98 16.69 -8.37 20.27
N LYS A 99 16.34 -7.13 20.67
CA LYS A 99 17.21 -5.97 20.54
C LYS A 99 18.47 -6.15 21.40
N SER A 100 19.63 -6.19 20.77
CA SER A 100 20.89 -6.25 21.51
C SER A 100 21.10 -4.98 22.33
N ALA A 101 21.47 -5.16 23.61
CA ALA A 101 21.78 -4.06 24.52
C ALA A 101 23.14 -3.41 24.22
N THR A 102 24.03 -4.13 23.55
CA THR A 102 25.41 -3.73 23.27
C THR A 102 25.67 -3.51 21.78
N THR A 103 25.00 -4.28 20.93
CA THR A 103 25.11 -4.21 19.47
C THR A 103 23.99 -3.32 18.96
N HIS A 104 24.25 -2.03 18.79
CA HIS A 104 23.29 -1.08 18.21
C HIS A 104 23.17 -1.25 16.68
N LEU A 105 22.95 -2.50 16.23
CA LEU A 105 22.85 -2.85 14.82
C LEU A 105 21.42 -2.62 14.32
N ILE A 106 21.26 -1.65 13.43
CA ILE A 106 19.96 -1.21 12.93
C ILE A 106 19.94 -1.08 11.42
N LEU A 107 18.81 -1.44 10.81
CA LEU A 107 18.52 -1.15 9.42
C LEU A 107 17.98 0.28 9.32
N PRO A 108 18.59 1.16 8.49
CA PRO A 108 18.12 2.53 8.33
C PRO A 108 16.67 2.59 7.87
N GLN A 109 15.91 3.57 8.37
CA GLN A 109 14.51 3.77 7.98
C GLN A 109 14.34 3.93 6.47
N GLN A 110 15.23 4.69 5.82
CA GLN A 110 15.21 4.85 4.36
C GLN A 110 15.33 3.51 3.62
N THR A 111 16.12 2.58 4.15
CA THR A 111 16.26 1.23 3.57
C THR A 111 15.01 0.38 3.80
N ILE A 112 14.43 0.45 5.00
CA ILE A 112 13.16 -0.23 5.29
C ILE A 112 12.08 0.25 4.33
N ASP A 113 11.98 1.56 4.13
CA ASP A 113 10.99 2.19 3.26
C ASP A 113 11.20 1.78 1.81
N ALA A 114 12.43 1.86 1.31
CA ALA A 114 12.76 1.42 -0.04
C ALA A 114 12.42 -0.07 -0.27
N LYS A 115 12.68 -0.94 0.72
CA LYS A 115 12.34 -2.37 0.62
C LYS A 115 10.83 -2.59 0.62
N LEU A 116 10.09 -1.93 1.51
CA LEU A 116 8.64 -2.04 1.55
C LEU A 116 8.00 -1.50 0.26
N THR A 117 8.48 -0.36 -0.25
CA THR A 117 8.04 0.19 -1.55
C THR A 117 8.23 -0.83 -2.68
N SER A 118 9.39 -1.47 -2.75
CA SER A 118 9.66 -2.49 -3.77
C SER A 118 8.72 -3.70 -3.66
N VAL A 119 8.37 -4.13 -2.44
CA VAL A 119 7.39 -5.21 -2.22
C VAL A 119 6.01 -4.80 -2.72
N LEU A 120 5.56 -3.58 -2.38
CA LEU A 120 4.26 -3.07 -2.80
C LEU A 120 4.17 -2.91 -4.33
N GLN A 121 5.23 -2.43 -4.98
CA GLN A 121 5.30 -2.37 -6.45
C GLN A 121 5.22 -3.76 -7.10
N GLY A 122 5.82 -4.78 -6.46
CA GLY A 122 5.64 -6.17 -6.87
C GLY A 122 4.19 -6.62 -6.76
N PHE A 123 3.53 -6.32 -5.64
CA PHE A 123 2.10 -6.62 -5.46
C PHE A 123 1.22 -5.87 -6.46
N GLU A 124 1.51 -4.61 -6.79
CA GLU A 124 0.76 -3.91 -7.83
C GLU A 124 0.90 -4.59 -9.20
N THR A 125 2.08 -5.12 -9.51
CA THR A 125 2.32 -5.85 -10.76
C THR A 125 1.44 -7.10 -10.82
N GLU A 126 1.32 -7.83 -9.71
CA GLU A 126 0.41 -8.98 -9.62
C GLU A 126 -1.07 -8.55 -9.62
N LEU A 127 -1.44 -7.47 -8.93
CA LEU A 127 -2.80 -6.96 -8.95
C LEU A 127 -3.22 -6.57 -10.37
N ARG A 128 -2.35 -5.89 -11.14
CA ARG A 128 -2.61 -5.53 -12.54
C ARG A 128 -2.78 -6.75 -13.45
N SER A 129 -2.08 -7.86 -13.19
CA SER A 129 -2.20 -9.05 -14.02
C SER A 129 -3.55 -9.78 -13.84
N HIS A 130 -4.19 -9.58 -12.69
CA HIS A 130 -5.49 -10.17 -12.36
C HIS A 130 -6.69 -9.21 -12.46
N LEU A 131 -6.44 -7.89 -12.38
CA LEU A 131 -7.46 -6.84 -12.41
C LEU A 131 -7.12 -5.87 -13.57
N PRO A 132 -7.62 -6.11 -14.80
CA PRO A 132 -7.21 -5.36 -16.00
C PRO A 132 -7.45 -3.84 -15.93
N HIS A 133 -8.36 -3.40 -15.06
CA HIS A 133 -8.70 -1.98 -14.86
C HIS A 133 -8.04 -1.36 -13.62
N TYR A 134 -7.07 -2.04 -12.99
CA TYR A 134 -6.45 -1.64 -11.73
C TYR A 134 -5.98 -0.18 -11.72
N ASP A 135 -5.34 0.29 -12.78
CA ASP A 135 -4.82 1.66 -12.81
C ASP A 135 -5.92 2.73 -12.78
N THR A 136 -7.14 2.39 -13.19
CA THR A 136 -8.32 3.27 -13.15
C THR A 136 -9.03 3.27 -11.79
N PHE A 137 -8.68 2.35 -10.89
CA PHE A 137 -9.33 2.28 -9.58
C PHE A 137 -9.01 3.52 -8.73
N PRO A 138 -9.97 3.96 -7.88
CA PRO A 138 -9.71 5.00 -6.90
C PRO A 138 -8.52 4.62 -6.00
N ASP A 139 -7.72 5.61 -5.62
CA ASP A 139 -6.54 5.38 -4.77
C ASP A 139 -6.87 4.66 -3.46
N ALA A 140 -8.02 4.96 -2.84
CA ALA A 140 -8.48 4.26 -1.66
C ALA A 140 -8.71 2.75 -1.91
N VAL A 141 -9.23 2.38 -3.09
CA VAL A 141 -9.37 0.96 -3.47
C VAL A 141 -7.99 0.31 -3.60
N LYS A 142 -7.02 0.98 -4.21
CA LYS A 142 -5.63 0.50 -4.32
C LYS A 142 -5.00 0.32 -2.93
N LEU A 143 -5.20 1.26 -2.00
CA LEU A 143 -4.76 1.14 -0.60
C LEU A 143 -5.32 -0.11 0.07
N ALA A 144 -6.62 -0.36 -0.10
CA ALA A 144 -7.29 -1.52 0.47
C ALA A 144 -6.74 -2.84 -0.08
N LEU A 145 -6.57 -2.90 -1.41
CA LEU A 145 -6.02 -4.07 -2.10
C LEU A 145 -4.57 -4.34 -1.69
N LEU A 146 -3.73 -3.31 -1.58
CA LEU A 146 -2.35 -3.45 -1.13
C LEU A 146 -2.26 -3.94 0.32
N ASP A 147 -3.08 -3.42 1.24
CA ASP A 147 -3.13 -3.91 2.63
C ASP A 147 -3.57 -5.38 2.71
N MET A 148 -4.60 -5.75 1.95
CA MET A 148 -5.07 -7.14 1.90
C MET A 148 -4.04 -8.08 1.27
N THR A 149 -3.40 -7.66 0.18
CA THR A 149 -2.34 -8.44 -0.49
C THR A 149 -1.15 -8.63 0.45
N TYR A 150 -0.77 -7.60 1.21
CA TYR A 150 0.28 -7.72 2.21
C TYR A 150 -0.05 -8.74 3.30
N ASN A 151 -1.29 -8.72 3.80
CA ASN A 151 -1.72 -9.64 4.85
C ASN A 151 -1.88 -11.10 4.38
N LEU A 152 -2.40 -11.30 3.17
CA LEU A 152 -2.83 -12.62 2.67
C LEU A 152 -1.83 -13.25 1.69
N GLY A 153 -0.94 -12.45 1.13
CA GLY A 153 -0.25 -12.75 -0.12
C GLY A 153 -1.19 -12.68 -1.34
N PRO A 154 -0.66 -12.52 -2.56
CA PRO A 154 -1.47 -12.47 -3.78
C PRO A 154 -2.34 -13.72 -3.97
N ALA A 155 -1.75 -14.91 -3.82
CA ALA A 155 -2.48 -16.17 -3.95
C ALA A 155 -3.64 -16.29 -2.95
N GLY A 156 -3.43 -15.89 -1.70
CA GLY A 156 -4.47 -15.90 -0.67
C GLY A 156 -5.60 -14.92 -0.97
N LEU A 157 -5.27 -13.71 -1.42
CA LEU A 157 -6.26 -12.72 -1.83
C LEU A 157 -7.17 -13.25 -2.95
N PHE A 158 -6.58 -13.73 -4.06
CA PHE A 158 -7.38 -14.14 -5.22
C PHE A 158 -8.14 -15.46 -5.01
N LYS A 159 -7.57 -16.38 -4.24
CA LYS A 159 -8.20 -17.69 -3.99
C LYS A 159 -9.29 -17.62 -2.93
N ASP A 160 -9.03 -16.94 -1.82
CA ASP A 160 -9.89 -17.03 -0.63
C ASP A 160 -10.94 -15.90 -0.57
N PHE A 161 -10.80 -14.86 -1.41
CA PHE A 161 -11.73 -13.71 -1.47
C PHE A 161 -12.39 -13.50 -2.85
N PRO A 162 -12.96 -14.54 -3.50
CA PRO A 162 -13.52 -14.41 -4.85
C PRO A 162 -14.66 -13.39 -4.96
N ASN A 163 -15.51 -13.25 -3.93
CA ASN A 163 -16.61 -12.27 -3.94
C ASN A 163 -16.09 -10.83 -3.86
N LEU A 164 -15.03 -10.59 -3.09
CA LEU A 164 -14.37 -9.28 -3.07
C LEU A 164 -13.79 -8.97 -4.45
N ILE A 165 -13.06 -9.91 -5.05
CA ILE A 165 -12.44 -9.71 -6.36
C ILE A 165 -13.48 -9.44 -7.43
N ALA A 166 -14.58 -10.19 -7.46
CA ALA A 166 -15.69 -9.94 -8.38
C ALA A 166 -16.30 -8.55 -8.18
N ALA A 167 -16.50 -8.11 -6.94
CA ALA A 167 -17.00 -6.77 -6.64
C ALA A 167 -16.01 -5.66 -7.03
N VAL A 168 -14.71 -5.89 -6.87
CA VAL A 168 -13.67 -4.94 -7.28
C VAL A 168 -13.62 -4.81 -8.80
N ASP A 169 -13.66 -5.94 -9.52
CA ASP A 169 -13.63 -5.96 -10.98
C ASP A 169 -14.87 -5.28 -11.59
N SER A 170 -16.04 -5.42 -10.95
CA SER A 170 -17.27 -4.75 -11.36
C SER A 170 -17.44 -3.31 -10.86
N GLY A 171 -16.44 -2.75 -10.16
CA GLY A 171 -16.53 -1.39 -9.58
C GLY A 171 -17.52 -1.24 -8.42
N SER A 172 -17.99 -2.34 -7.84
CA SER A 172 -19.00 -2.39 -6.78
C SER A 172 -18.38 -2.22 -5.40
N TRP A 173 -17.90 -1.00 -5.11
CA TRP A 173 -17.10 -0.74 -3.90
C TRP A 173 -17.83 -0.99 -2.57
N ALA A 174 -19.16 -0.82 -2.53
CA ALA A 174 -19.95 -1.15 -1.34
C ALA A 174 -19.96 -2.67 -1.05
N GLU A 175 -20.06 -3.49 -2.10
CA GLU A 175 -19.96 -4.95 -1.99
C GLU A 175 -18.53 -5.38 -1.64
N ALA A 176 -17.53 -4.73 -2.22
CA ALA A 176 -16.13 -4.95 -1.85
C ALA A 176 -15.90 -4.68 -0.35
N ALA A 177 -16.46 -3.60 0.18
CA ALA A 177 -16.43 -3.29 1.61
C ALA A 177 -17.13 -4.35 2.49
N ALA A 178 -18.18 -4.99 1.98
CA ALA A 178 -18.88 -6.07 2.70
C ALA A 178 -18.07 -7.38 2.71
N HIS A 179 -17.25 -7.61 1.68
CA HIS A 179 -16.50 -8.85 1.48
C HIS A 179 -15.01 -8.78 1.85
N CYS A 180 -14.50 -7.66 2.35
CA CYS A 180 -13.06 -7.49 2.62
C CYS A 180 -12.59 -7.97 4.02
N MET A 181 -13.46 -8.51 4.87
CA MET A 181 -13.12 -8.89 6.25
C MET A 181 -12.17 -10.09 6.29
N ARG A 182 -11.00 -9.91 6.93
CA ARG A 182 -9.97 -10.95 7.08
C ARG A 182 -9.97 -11.55 8.49
N ARG A 183 -9.75 -12.86 8.58
CA ARG A 183 -9.41 -13.50 9.86
C ARG A 183 -7.92 -13.29 10.16
N GLY A 184 -7.58 -12.95 11.40
CA GLY A 184 -6.19 -12.76 11.85
C GLY A 184 -5.83 -11.31 12.19
N PRO A 185 -5.98 -10.34 11.27
CA PRO A 185 -5.80 -8.92 11.56
C PRO A 185 -6.67 -8.39 12.70
N SER A 186 -6.24 -7.28 13.30
CA SER A 186 -7.03 -6.58 14.32
C SER A 186 -8.36 -6.07 13.75
N PRO A 187 -9.42 -5.95 14.58
CA PRO A 187 -10.68 -5.34 14.16
C PRO A 187 -10.50 -3.93 13.59
N ALA A 188 -9.58 -3.14 14.16
CA ALA A 188 -9.27 -1.79 13.69
C ALA A 188 -8.68 -1.79 12.27
N ARG A 189 -7.76 -2.71 11.96
CA ARG A 189 -7.20 -2.86 10.61
C ARG A 189 -8.28 -3.26 9.60
N ASN A 190 -9.11 -4.25 9.94
CA ASN A 190 -10.24 -4.65 9.10
C ASN A 190 -11.23 -3.48 8.85
N ALA A 191 -11.54 -2.70 9.89
CA ALA A 191 -12.39 -1.52 9.77
C ALA A 191 -11.78 -0.45 8.86
N TRP A 192 -10.48 -0.19 8.99
CA TRP A 192 -9.77 0.76 8.14
C TRP A 192 -9.78 0.33 6.66
N THR A 193 -9.50 -0.95 6.36
CA THR A 193 -9.56 -1.47 4.98
C THR A 193 -10.97 -1.31 4.41
N ARG A 194 -12.00 -1.64 5.19
CA ARG A 194 -13.40 -1.49 4.79
C ARG A 194 -13.75 -0.04 4.47
N GLU A 195 -13.27 0.90 5.28
CA GLU A 195 -13.48 2.33 5.07
C GLU A 195 -12.88 2.83 3.74
N GLN A 196 -11.75 2.27 3.30
CA GLN A 196 -11.15 2.64 2.02
C GLN A 196 -12.04 2.27 0.82
N PHE A 197 -12.71 1.12 0.86
CA PHE A 197 -13.71 0.78 -0.17
C PHE A 197 -14.94 1.69 -0.09
N LEU A 198 -15.39 2.08 1.10
CA LEU A 198 -16.55 2.96 1.26
C LEU A 198 -16.27 4.41 0.84
N SER A 199 -15.05 4.92 1.06
CA SER A 199 -14.69 6.28 0.66
C SER A 199 -14.73 6.47 -0.86
N ALA A 200 -14.43 5.39 -1.62
CA ALA A 200 -14.60 5.36 -3.06
C ALA A 200 -16.07 5.55 -3.48
N VAL A 201 -17.03 4.92 -2.78
CA VAL A 201 -18.48 5.11 -3.03
C VAL A 201 -18.87 6.58 -2.88
N VAL A 202 -18.46 7.20 -1.76
CA VAL A 202 -18.77 8.61 -1.47
C VAL A 202 -18.20 9.55 -2.53
N THR A 203 -16.99 9.24 -3.01
CA THR A 203 -16.31 10.04 -4.04
C THR A 203 -17.02 9.93 -5.40
N THR A 204 -17.44 8.72 -5.80
CA THR A 204 -18.22 8.50 -7.02
C THR A 204 -19.55 9.24 -6.99
N ILE A 205 -20.31 9.13 -5.90
CA ILE A 205 -21.61 9.83 -5.76
C ILE A 205 -21.44 11.34 -5.87
N LYS A 206 -20.42 11.91 -5.21
CA LYS A 206 -20.12 13.35 -5.30
C LYS A 206 -19.79 13.77 -6.74
N ALA A 207 -18.94 13.02 -7.43
CA ALA A 207 -18.56 13.31 -8.81
C ALA A 207 -19.75 13.24 -9.78
N GLU A 208 -20.64 12.26 -9.61
CA GLU A 208 -21.87 12.13 -10.40
C GLU A 208 -22.85 13.27 -10.13
N ALA A 209 -23.04 13.64 -8.86
CA ALA A 209 -23.87 14.78 -8.48
C ALA A 209 -23.35 16.10 -9.08
N ASP A 210 -22.05 16.35 -9.00
CA ASP A 210 -21.42 17.53 -9.60
C ASP A 210 -21.57 17.55 -11.13
N THR A 211 -21.46 16.39 -11.77
CA THR A 211 -21.64 16.25 -13.22
C THR A 211 -23.08 16.56 -13.63
N LEU A 212 -24.05 16.06 -12.87
CA LEU A 212 -25.46 16.34 -13.09
C LEU A 212 -25.77 17.83 -12.91
N LEU A 213 -25.27 18.45 -11.85
CA LEU A 213 -25.44 19.89 -11.59
C LEU A 213 -24.86 20.74 -12.72
N LYS A 214 -23.67 20.40 -13.22
CA LYS A 214 -23.07 21.08 -14.38
C LYS A 214 -23.95 20.96 -15.63
N ARG A 215 -24.49 19.77 -15.91
CA ARG A 215 -25.40 19.54 -17.05
C ARG A 215 -26.67 20.37 -16.94
N ILE A 216 -27.29 20.41 -15.75
CA ILE A 216 -28.48 21.23 -15.49
C ILE A 216 -28.17 22.71 -15.70
N TRP A 217 -27.06 23.20 -15.15
CA TRP A 217 -26.67 24.61 -15.29
C TRP A 217 -26.40 24.99 -16.75
N LEU A 218 -25.70 24.14 -17.51
CA LEU A 218 -25.46 24.34 -18.93
C LEU A 218 -26.78 24.37 -19.73
N ALA A 219 -27.72 23.48 -19.43
CA ALA A 219 -29.04 23.47 -20.04
C ALA A 219 -29.78 24.79 -19.76
N ILE A 220 -29.88 25.20 -18.49
CA ILE A 220 -30.51 26.47 -18.09
C ILE A 220 -29.89 27.66 -18.83
N ARG A 221 -28.56 27.72 -18.90
CA ARG A 221 -27.84 28.79 -19.61
C ARG A 221 -28.16 28.80 -21.12
N GLN A 222 -28.23 27.62 -21.75
CA GLN A 222 -28.58 27.50 -23.17
C GLN A 222 -30.01 27.93 -23.44
N THR A 223 -30.99 27.53 -22.61
CA THR A 223 -32.38 27.97 -22.75
C THR A 223 -32.52 29.47 -22.51
N TRP A 224 -31.83 30.03 -21.52
CA TRP A 224 -31.81 31.46 -21.27
C TRP A 224 -31.28 32.24 -22.47
N ASN A 225 -30.15 31.80 -23.04
CA ASN A 225 -29.58 32.42 -24.24
C ASN A 225 -30.49 32.28 -25.47
N ALA A 226 -31.24 31.18 -25.61
CA ALA A 226 -32.18 31.01 -26.72
C ALA A 226 -33.44 31.88 -26.58
N LEU A 227 -33.92 32.09 -25.36
CA LEU A 227 -35.13 32.88 -25.08
C LEU A 227 -34.86 34.39 -25.00
N PHE A 228 -33.69 34.79 -24.51
CA PHE A 228 -33.38 36.18 -24.17
C PHE A 228 -32.06 36.70 -24.76
N GLY A 229 -31.30 35.87 -25.50
CA GLY A 229 -30.14 36.31 -26.27
C GLY A 229 -30.57 37.00 -27.55
N SER A 230 -30.53 38.32 -27.57
CA SER A 230 -30.92 39.16 -28.71
C SER A 230 -30.08 38.89 -29.96
N ARG A 231 -30.76 38.83 -31.13
CA ARG A 231 -30.13 39.05 -32.44
C ARG A 231 -29.58 40.47 -32.48
N GLN A 232 -28.27 40.62 -32.68
CA GLN A 232 -27.74 41.84 -33.32
C GLN A 232 -28.04 41.78 -34.82
#